data_AF-A0A537W6A8-F1
#
_entry.id   AF-A0A537W6A8-F1
#
_cell.length_a   1.000
_cell.length_b   1.000
_cell.length_c   1.000
_cell.angle_alpha   90.00
_cell.angle_beta   90.00
_cell.angle_gamma   90.00
#
_symmetry.space_group_name_H-M   'P 1'
#
loop_
_entity.id
_entity.type
_entity.pdbx_description
1 polymer ?
#
loop_
_entity_poly.entity_id
_entity_poly.type
_entity_poly.pdbx_seq_one_letter_code
_entity_poly.pdbx_strand_id
1 'polypeptide(L)'
;MKAAEQRRRLLQSLAEERRRSGVSQTQLAARLQTSQSAIARLEASGDAKLSTIDHFAIAVGKTVQWRIREAPRSDRRVRVRKRSI
;
A
#
# COMPACT_ATOMS: atom_id res chain seq x y z
N MET A 1 3.64 -3.08 12.85
CA MET A 1 3.26 -1.65 12.96
C MET A 1 3.74 -0.80 11.77
N LYS A 2 5.03 -0.78 11.41
CA LYS A 2 5.55 0.07 10.29
C LYS A 2 4.90 -0.16 8.91
N ALA A 3 4.62 -1.42 8.53
CA ALA A 3 4.10 -1.74 7.21
C ALA A 3 2.65 -1.27 6.95
N ALA A 4 1.78 -1.35 7.96
CA ALA A 4 0.40 -0.88 7.84
C ALA A 4 0.35 0.66 7.73
N GLU A 5 1.21 1.35 8.47
CA GLU A 5 1.35 2.81 8.41
C GLU A 5 1.88 3.28 7.05
N GLN A 6 2.85 2.56 6.46
CA GLN A 6 3.33 2.82 5.10
C GLN A 6 2.21 2.66 4.05
N ARG A 7 1.41 1.59 4.16
CA ARG A 7 0.24 1.39 3.26
C ARG A 7 -0.77 2.52 3.39
N ARG A 8 -1.09 2.94 4.62
CA ARG A 8 -2.00 4.06 4.86
C ARG A 8 -1.50 5.36 4.24
N ARG A 9 -0.22 5.71 4.42
CA ARG A 9 0.40 6.89 3.79
C ARG A 9 0.34 6.83 2.26
N LEU A 10 0.56 5.66 1.68
CA LEU A 10 0.46 5.47 0.23
C LEU A 10 -0.96 5.69 -0.28
N LEU A 11 -1.97 5.12 0.40
CA LEU A 11 -3.38 5.32 0.04
C LEU A 11 -3.83 6.78 0.19
N GLN A 12 -3.35 7.48 1.23
CA GLN A 12 -3.59 8.93 1.39
C GLN A 12 -3.00 9.72 0.22
N SER A 13 -1.79 9.37 -0.22
CA SER A 13 -1.14 10.01 -1.37
C SER A 13 -1.93 9.79 -2.66
N LEU A 14 -2.42 8.56 -2.88
CA LEU A 14 -3.28 8.24 -4.03
C LEU A 14 -4.61 8.98 -3.99
N ALA A 15 -5.24 9.10 -2.81
CA ALA A 15 -6.46 9.87 -2.63
C ALA A 15 -6.25 11.37 -2.93
N GLU A 16 -5.06 11.90 -2.62
CA GLU A 16 -4.71 13.27 -2.97
C GLU A 16 -4.48 13.44 -4.47
N GLU A 17 -3.76 12.53 -5.12
CA GLU A 17 -3.61 12.55 -6.58
C GLU A 17 -4.95 12.41 -7.30
N ARG A 18 -5.88 11.59 -6.78
CA ARG A 18 -7.27 11.53 -7.27
C ARG A 18 -7.94 12.91 -7.24
N ARG A 19 -7.82 13.64 -6.14
CA ARG A 19 -8.39 14.99 -5.99
C ARG A 19 -7.74 15.96 -6.97
N ARG A 20 -6.41 15.92 -7.11
CA ARG A 20 -5.65 16.76 -8.06
C ARG A 20 -6.03 16.48 -9.51
N SER A 21 -6.33 15.24 -9.86
CA SER A 21 -6.78 14.84 -11.20
C SER A 21 -8.28 15.09 -11.46
N GLY A 22 -9.02 15.66 -10.50
CA GLY A 22 -10.46 15.94 -10.63
C GLY A 22 -11.34 14.68 -10.70
N VAL A 23 -10.81 13.50 -10.35
CA VAL A 23 -11.57 12.24 -10.40
C VAL A 23 -12.41 12.12 -9.14
N SER A 24 -13.72 11.94 -9.25
CA SER A 24 -14.58 11.72 -8.08
C SER A 24 -14.43 10.30 -7.52
N GLN A 25 -14.83 10.07 -6.26
CA GLN A 25 -14.84 8.72 -5.69
C GLN A 25 -15.77 7.78 -6.48
N THR A 26 -16.90 8.28 -6.99
CA THR A 26 -17.83 7.51 -7.83
C THR A 26 -17.21 7.13 -9.17
N GLN A 27 -16.49 8.06 -9.81
CA GLN A 27 -15.76 7.77 -11.05
C GLN A 27 -14.65 6.74 -10.83
N LEU A 28 -13.91 6.85 -9.73
CA LEU A 28 -12.91 5.86 -9.35
C LEU A 28 -13.56 4.50 -9.08
N ALA A 29 -14.69 4.49 -8.37
CA ALA A 29 -15.43 3.27 -8.07
C ALA A 29 -15.86 2.53 -9.36
N ALA A 30 -16.35 3.26 -10.35
CA ALA A 30 -16.69 2.70 -11.66
C ALA A 30 -15.46 2.11 -12.37
N ARG A 31 -14.31 2.81 -12.34
CA ARG A 31 -13.03 2.30 -12.91
C ARG A 31 -12.54 1.03 -12.22
N LEU A 32 -12.74 0.95 -10.91
CA LEU A 32 -12.33 -0.19 -10.08
C LEU A 32 -13.40 -1.26 -9.91
N GLN A 33 -14.53 -1.15 -10.63
CA GLN A 33 -15.67 -2.07 -10.55
C GLN A 33 -16.12 -2.33 -9.11
N THR A 34 -16.26 -1.26 -8.33
CA THR A 34 -16.64 -1.29 -6.91
C THR A 34 -17.64 -0.17 -6.59
N SER A 35 -18.00 -0.02 -5.31
CA SER A 35 -18.91 1.03 -4.85
C SER A 35 -18.17 2.28 -4.38
N GLN A 36 -18.83 3.44 -4.45
CA GLN A 36 -18.29 4.69 -3.87
C GLN A 36 -18.01 4.52 -2.37
N SER A 37 -18.86 3.81 -1.63
CA SER A 37 -18.65 3.54 -0.20
C SER A 37 -17.44 2.65 0.07
N ALA A 38 -17.12 1.72 -0.84
CA ALA A 38 -15.89 0.93 -0.77
C ALA A 38 -14.65 1.80 -1.00
N ILE A 39 -14.70 2.76 -1.94
CA ILE A 39 -13.63 3.74 -2.14
C ILE A 39 -13.46 4.65 -0.91
N ALA A 40 -14.55 5.17 -0.36
CA ALA A 40 -14.49 6.00 0.84
C ALA A 40 -13.86 5.25 2.02
N ARG A 41 -14.22 3.98 2.21
CA ARG A 41 -13.61 3.11 3.22
C ARG A 41 -12.13 2.86 2.94
N LEU A 42 -11.77 2.60 1.69
CA LEU A 42 -10.39 2.38 1.26
C LEU A 42 -9.50 3.60 1.55
N GLU A 43 -10.00 4.81 1.27
CA GLU A 43 -9.30 6.07 1.56
C GLU A 43 -9.18 6.33 3.08
N ALA A 44 -10.09 5.78 3.90
CA ALA A 44 -10.11 5.99 5.35
C ALA A 44 -9.34 4.94 6.17
N SER A 45 -9.49 3.64 5.88
CA SER A 45 -8.94 2.55 6.71
C SER A 45 -7.44 2.34 6.49
N GLY A 46 -6.96 2.60 5.27
CA GLY A 46 -5.57 2.42 4.89
C GLY A 46 -5.13 0.95 4.75
N ASP A 47 -6.06 -0.02 4.76
CA ASP A 47 -5.77 -1.43 4.54
C ASP A 47 -6.32 -1.90 3.18
N ALA A 48 -5.43 -2.41 2.34
CA ALA A 48 -5.73 -2.79 0.97
C ALA A 48 -4.76 -3.85 0.45
N LYS A 49 -5.24 -4.67 -0.47
CA LYS A 49 -4.38 -5.57 -1.26
C LYS A 49 -3.47 -4.73 -2.17
N LEU A 50 -2.29 -5.25 -2.49
CA LEU A 50 -1.36 -4.59 -3.41
C LEU A 50 -2.01 -4.35 -4.78
N SER A 51 -2.76 -5.32 -5.28
CA SER A 51 -3.52 -5.18 -6.54
C SER A 51 -4.51 -4.02 -6.52
N THR A 52 -5.14 -3.74 -5.38
CA THR A 52 -6.05 -2.59 -5.23
C THR A 52 -5.29 -1.28 -5.30
N ILE A 53 -4.10 -1.20 -4.68
CA ILE A 53 -3.23 -0.03 -4.73
C ILE A 53 -2.77 0.22 -6.17
N ASP A 54 -2.34 -0.83 -6.87
CA ASP A 54 -1.89 -0.75 -8.26
C ASP A 54 -3.03 -0.29 -9.19
N HIS A 55 -4.22 -0.89 -9.09
CA HIS A 55 -5.37 -0.46 -9.89
C HIS A 55 -5.81 0.97 -9.57
N PHE A 56 -5.79 1.39 -8.29
CA PHE A 56 -6.08 2.77 -7.90
C PHE A 56 -5.09 3.71 -8.59
N ALA A 57 -3.79 3.44 -8.47
CA ALA A 57 -2.75 4.26 -9.08
C ALA A 57 -2.96 4.42 -10.59
N ILE A 58 -3.19 3.32 -11.31
CA ILE A 58 -3.48 3.35 -12.74
C ILE A 58 -4.73 4.20 -13.02
N ALA A 59 -5.79 4.04 -12.23
CA ALA A 59 -7.02 4.78 -12.38
C ALA A 59 -6.88 6.29 -12.12
N VAL A 60 -5.80 6.74 -11.47
CA VAL A 60 -5.46 8.17 -11.31
C VAL A 60 -4.26 8.61 -12.17
N GLY A 61 -3.85 7.80 -13.13
CA GLY A 61 -2.74 8.13 -14.06
C GLY A 61 -1.36 8.05 -13.42
N LYS A 62 -1.19 7.19 -12.41
CA LYS A 62 0.07 6.96 -11.68
C LYS A 62 0.46 5.48 -11.73
N THR A 63 1.67 5.19 -11.26
CA THR A 63 2.17 3.83 -11.11
C THR A 63 2.84 3.68 -9.74
N VAL A 64 2.73 2.50 -9.12
CA VAL A 64 3.44 2.16 -7.89
C VAL A 64 4.56 1.17 -8.21
N GLN A 65 5.73 1.36 -7.61
CA GLN A 65 6.86 0.45 -7.75
C GLN A 65 7.21 -0.14 -6.38
N TRP A 66 7.41 -1.45 -6.35
CA TRP A 66 7.80 -2.20 -5.15
C TRP A 66 9.30 -2.47 -5.18
N ARG A 67 9.99 -2.23 -4.05
CA ARG A 67 11.41 -2.53 -3.89
C ARG A 67 11.63 -3.37 -2.64
N ILE A 68 12.36 -4.47 -2.78
CA ILE A 68 12.83 -5.28 -1.66
C ILE A 68 14.05 -4.59 -1.05
N ARG A 69 14.08 -4.46 0.28
CA ARG A 69 15.22 -3.94 1.03
C ARG A 69 15.59 -4.90 2.13
N GLU A 70 16.87 -4.91 2.52
CA GLU A 70 17.31 -5.66 3.70
C GLU A 70 16.51 -5.20 4.93
N ALA A 71 15.88 -6.14 5.62
CA ALA A 71 15.33 -5.87 6.93
C ALA A 71 16.51 -5.60 7.89
N PRO A 72 16.35 -4.73 8.90
CA PRO A 72 17.35 -4.61 9.95
C PRO A 72 17.62 -6.01 10.48
N ARG A 73 18.88 -6.46 10.43
CA ARG A 73 19.28 -7.74 11.02
C ARG A 73 18.88 -7.70 12.49
N SER A 74 17.81 -8.39 12.87
CA SER A 74 17.66 -8.78 14.26
C SER A 74 18.80 -9.75 14.50
N ASP A 75 19.74 -9.36 15.37
CA ASP A 75 20.95 -10.13 15.67
C ASP A 75 20.56 -11.43 16.37
N ARG A 76 19.99 -12.37 15.62
CA ARG A 76 19.86 -13.76 16.03
C ARG A 76 21.20 -14.37 15.69
N ARG A 77 22.21 -14.07 16.53
CA ARG A 77 23.40 -14.91 16.65
C ARG A 77 22.90 -16.34 16.75
N VAL A 78 22.98 -17.06 15.64
CA VAL A 78 22.91 -18.51 15.65
C VAL A 78 24.14 -18.90 16.43
N ARG A 79 23.95 -19.08 17.74
CA ARG A 79 24.91 -19.65 18.64
C ARG A 79 24.97 -21.13 18.30
N VAL A 80 25.51 -21.44 17.11
CA VAL A 80 26.09 -22.74 16.83
C VAL A 80 27.27 -22.80 17.79
N ARG A 81 27.02 -23.34 18.99
CA ARG A 81 28.09 -23.73 19.90
C ARG A 81 28.95 -24.69 19.09
N LYS A 82 30.12 -24.22 18.64
CA LYS A 82 31.17 -25.11 18.17
C LYS A 82 31.41 -26.09 19.31
N ARG A 83 31.14 -27.35 19.00
CA ARG A 83 31.52 -28.54 19.74
C ARG A 83 33.05 -28.55 19.71
N SER A 84 33.69 -28.18 20.80
CA SER A 84 35.13 -28.42 20.97
C SER A 84 35.31 -29.81 21.55
N ILE A 85 36.02 -30.63 20.78
CA ILE A 85 36.75 -31.83 21.21
C ILE A 85 37.90 -31.39 22.11
#